data_AF-A0A7G2JYM1-F1
#
_entry.id   AF-A0A7G2JYM1-F1
#
_cell.length_a   1.000
_cell.length_b   1.000
_cell.length_c   1.000
_cell.angle_alpha   90.00
_cell.angle_beta   90.00
_cell.angle_gamma   90.00
#
_symmetry.space_group_name_H-M   'P 1'
#
loop_
_entity.id
_entity.type
_entity.pdbx_description
1 polymer ?
#
loop_
_entity_poly.entity_id
_entity_poly.type
_entity_poly.pdbx_seq_one_letter_code
_entity_poly.pdbx_strand_id
1 'polypeptide(L)'
;INIKIPLHKFQTLIHRYVRDSLHDNGTPVLTCIHDVKEYWAVLDSHTREKIKGEVTFFIKEYHHLRNDEFFKKDLAAWSELADWINENRSSTSTTGTTAKPLVPVVNPKQMEK
;
A
#
# COMPACT_ATOMS: atom_id res chain seq x y z
N ILE A 1 -14.19 5.49 14.63
CA ILE A 1 -13.08 6.33 15.14
C ILE A 1 -12.61 7.21 13.98
N ASN A 2 -12.52 8.54 14.14
CA ASN A 2 -11.99 9.43 13.11
C ASN A 2 -10.56 9.81 13.51
N ILE A 3 -9.57 9.19 12.86
CA ILE A 3 -8.14 9.41 13.14
C ILE A 3 -7.60 10.41 12.13
N LYS A 4 -7.11 11.55 12.60
CA LYS A 4 -6.41 12.52 11.76
C LYS A 4 -4.92 12.23 11.79
N ILE A 5 -4.39 11.63 10.72
CA ILE A 5 -2.95 11.39 10.56
C ILE A 5 -2.38 12.48 9.64
N PRO A 6 -1.34 13.21 10.07
CA PRO A 6 -0.62 14.12 9.16
C PRO A 6 -0.05 13.37 7.95
N LEU A 7 -0.16 13.97 6.76
CA LEU A 7 0.25 13.33 5.49
C LEU A 7 1.69 12.78 5.52
N HIS A 8 2.66 13.54 6.06
CA HIS A 8 4.05 13.07 6.16
C HIS A 8 4.22 11.83 7.06
N LYS A 9 3.40 11.71 8.12
CA LYS A 9 3.38 10.50 8.96
C LYS A 9 2.77 9.32 8.22
N PHE A 10 1.69 9.56 7.48
CA PHE A 10 1.06 8.54 6.65
C PHE A 10 2.02 7.99 5.59
N GLN A 11 2.73 8.86 4.86
CA GLN A 11 3.75 8.46 3.89
C GLN A 11 4.87 7.63 4.53
N THR A 12 5.34 8.04 5.71
CA THR A 12 6.34 7.29 6.49
C THR A 12 5.83 5.91 6.89
N LEU A 13 4.55 5.80 7.27
CA LEU A 13 3.92 4.53 7.62
C LEU A 13 3.79 3.59 6.42
N ILE A 14 3.36 4.10 5.26
CA ILE A 14 3.27 3.28 4.03
C ILE A 14 4.65 2.77 3.62
N HIS A 15 5.68 3.63 3.62
CA HIS A 15 7.04 3.18 3.31
C HIS A 15 7.51 2.10 4.28
N ARG A 16 7.32 2.30 5.59
CA ARG A 16 7.70 1.30 6.59
C ARG A 16 6.91 -0.01 6.42
N TYR A 17 5.62 0.09 6.14
CA TYR A 17 4.76 -1.07 5.94
C TYR A 17 5.23 -1.92 4.76
N VAL A 18 5.60 -1.30 3.63
CA VAL A 18 6.22 -2.01 2.50
C VAL A 18 7.47 -2.75 2.95
N ARG A 19 8.42 -2.03 3.56
CA ARG A 19 9.70 -2.59 3.98
C ARG A 19 9.53 -3.80 4.90
N ASP A 20 8.66 -3.69 5.88
CA ASP A 20 8.42 -4.74 6.86
C ASP A 20 7.70 -5.95 6.18
N SER A 21 6.84 -5.70 5.19
CA SER A 21 6.11 -6.74 4.44
C SER A 21 6.96 -7.48 3.38
N LEU A 22 8.12 -6.94 2.97
CA LEU A 22 9.00 -7.61 1.99
C LEU A 22 9.47 -8.98 2.49
N HIS A 23 9.56 -9.16 3.79
CA HIS A 23 10.04 -10.41 4.41
C HIS A 23 8.91 -11.31 4.94
N ASP A 24 7.66 -10.87 4.80
CA ASP A 24 6.47 -11.66 5.10
C ASP A 24 6.10 -12.57 3.92
N ASN A 25 5.12 -13.46 4.13
CA ASN A 25 4.61 -14.35 3.09
C ASN A 25 3.07 -14.38 3.10
N GLY A 26 2.45 -14.56 1.93
CA GLY A 26 1.01 -14.80 1.76
C GLY A 26 0.14 -13.54 1.93
N THR A 27 -0.94 -13.65 2.71
CA THR A 27 -1.96 -12.58 2.85
C THR A 27 -1.41 -11.20 3.21
N PRO A 28 -0.41 -11.06 4.11
CA PRO A 28 0.22 -9.77 4.40
C PRO A 28 0.84 -9.09 3.18
N VAL A 29 1.51 -9.84 2.30
CA VAL A 29 2.14 -9.33 1.07
C VAL A 29 1.06 -8.78 0.12
N LEU A 30 0.02 -9.55 -0.13
CA LEU A 30 -1.07 -9.15 -1.02
C LEU A 30 -1.82 -7.91 -0.51
N THR A 31 -2.04 -7.84 0.80
CA THR A 31 -2.68 -6.68 1.44
C THR A 31 -1.80 -5.44 1.31
N CYS A 32 -0.49 -5.58 1.54
CA CYS A 32 0.46 -4.49 1.40
C CYS A 32 0.48 -3.95 -0.04
N ILE A 33 0.56 -4.82 -1.03
CA ILE A 33 0.56 -4.46 -2.46
C ILE A 33 -0.74 -3.71 -2.83
N HIS A 34 -1.88 -4.20 -2.34
CA HIS A 34 -3.18 -3.54 -2.55
C HIS A 34 -3.16 -2.11 -2.00
N ASP A 35 -2.75 -1.93 -0.74
CA ASP A 35 -2.73 -0.64 -0.07
C ASP A 35 -1.75 0.34 -0.73
N VAL A 36 -0.58 -0.14 -1.18
CA VAL A 36 0.36 0.67 -1.97
C VAL A 36 -0.31 1.21 -3.23
N LYS A 37 -1.04 0.36 -3.97
CA LYS A 37 -1.75 0.78 -5.19
C LYS A 37 -2.87 1.77 -4.86
N GLU A 38 -3.66 1.52 -3.81
CA GLU A 38 -4.76 2.40 -3.37
C GLU A 38 -4.24 3.80 -3.02
N TYR A 39 -3.16 3.88 -2.25
CA TYR A 39 -2.64 5.15 -1.75
C TYR A 39 -1.56 5.78 -2.61
N TRP A 40 -1.19 5.16 -3.73
CA TRP A 40 -0.09 5.60 -4.60
C TRP A 40 -0.18 7.08 -4.96
N ALA A 41 -1.37 7.54 -5.35
CA ALA A 41 -1.63 8.91 -5.76
C ALA A 41 -1.35 9.96 -4.65
N VAL A 42 -1.50 9.56 -3.38
CA VAL A 42 -1.32 10.41 -2.20
C VAL A 42 0.15 10.47 -1.76
N LEU A 43 0.96 9.50 -2.15
CA LEU A 43 2.39 9.48 -1.86
C LEU A 43 3.11 10.56 -2.67
N ASP A 44 4.07 11.23 -2.04
CA ASP A 44 4.96 12.14 -2.75
C ASP A 44 6.00 11.39 -3.59
N SER A 45 6.66 12.10 -4.51
CA SER A 45 7.67 11.51 -5.40
C SER A 45 8.81 10.85 -4.63
N HIS A 46 9.23 11.43 -3.51
CA HIS A 46 10.30 10.91 -2.68
C HIS A 46 9.94 9.54 -2.08
N THR A 47 8.74 9.40 -1.53
CA THR A 47 8.24 8.16 -0.96
C THR A 47 8.05 7.10 -2.03
N ARG A 48 7.54 7.47 -3.21
CA ARG A 48 7.39 6.54 -4.35
C ARG A 48 8.72 5.99 -4.82
N GLU A 49 9.75 6.83 -4.95
CA GLU A 49 11.10 6.40 -5.36
C GLU A 49 11.75 5.50 -4.30
N LYS A 50 11.51 5.75 -3.00
CA LYS A 50 11.95 4.83 -1.92
C LYS A 50 11.31 3.45 -2.03
N ILE A 51 9.98 3.40 -2.15
CA ILE A 51 9.22 2.13 -2.30
C ILE A 51 9.72 1.37 -3.53
N LYS A 52 9.85 2.07 -4.67
CA LYS A 52 10.40 1.49 -5.89
C LYS A 52 11.78 0.88 -5.65
N GLY A 53 12.67 1.63 -5.00
CA GLY A 53 14.03 1.19 -4.69
C GLY A 53 14.06 -0.07 -3.83
N GLU A 54 13.27 -0.12 -2.76
CA GLU A 54 13.22 -1.27 -1.86
C GLU A 54 12.63 -2.52 -2.52
N VAL A 55 11.52 -2.39 -3.25
CA VAL A 55 10.89 -3.51 -3.98
C VAL A 55 11.85 -4.05 -5.05
N THR A 56 12.48 -3.17 -5.82
CA THR A 56 13.44 -3.58 -6.88
C THR A 56 14.65 -4.29 -6.27
N PHE A 57 15.20 -3.74 -5.18
CA PHE A 57 16.32 -4.36 -4.47
C PHE A 57 15.94 -5.73 -3.93
N PHE A 58 14.77 -5.86 -3.29
CA PHE A 58 14.29 -7.13 -2.76
C PHE A 58 14.17 -8.20 -3.84
N ILE A 59 13.52 -7.89 -4.97
CA ILE A 59 13.37 -8.85 -6.08
C ILE A 59 14.75 -9.30 -6.57
N LYS A 60 15.68 -8.35 -6.76
CA LYS A 60 17.02 -8.66 -7.25
C LYS A 60 17.83 -9.52 -6.28
N GLU A 61 17.83 -9.19 -5.00
CA GLU A 61 18.68 -9.86 -4.01
C GLU A 61 18.07 -11.14 -3.44
N TYR A 62 16.75 -11.30 -3.44
CA TYR A 62 16.10 -12.43 -2.77
C TYR A 62 15.51 -13.49 -3.70
N HIS A 63 15.47 -13.27 -5.03
CA HIS A 63 14.93 -14.27 -5.97
C HIS A 63 15.60 -15.66 -5.92
N HIS A 64 16.84 -15.72 -5.43
CA HIS A 64 17.63 -16.95 -5.35
C HIS A 64 17.64 -17.59 -3.95
N LEU A 65 17.15 -16.89 -2.92
CA LEU A 65 17.34 -17.29 -1.52
C LEU A 65 16.30 -18.27 -0.99
N ARG A 66 15.12 -18.36 -1.62
CA ARG A 66 14.07 -19.30 -1.25
C ARG A 66 13.38 -19.87 -2.48
N ASN A 67 13.19 -21.19 -2.48
CA ASN A 67 12.63 -21.94 -3.60
C ASN A 67 11.27 -22.59 -3.27
N ASP A 68 10.68 -22.28 -2.11
CA ASP A 68 9.35 -22.76 -1.76
C ASP A 68 8.27 -22.06 -2.58
N GLU A 69 7.14 -22.75 -2.80
CA GLU A 69 6.07 -22.28 -3.69
C GLU A 69 5.40 -20.99 -3.18
N PHE A 70 5.32 -20.82 -1.85
CA PHE A 70 4.73 -19.61 -1.26
C PHE A 70 5.60 -18.39 -1.52
N PHE A 71 6.90 -18.51 -1.22
CA PHE A 71 7.85 -17.44 -1.51
C PHE A 71 7.89 -17.07 -3.00
N LYS A 72 7.77 -18.04 -3.91
CA LYS A 72 7.69 -17.75 -5.36
C LYS A 72 6.47 -16.93 -5.75
N LYS A 73 5.31 -17.21 -5.16
CA LYS A 73 4.08 -16.45 -5.41
C LYS A 73 4.21 -15.02 -4.89
N ASP A 74 4.75 -14.84 -3.70
CA ASP A 74 4.96 -13.53 -3.11
C ASP A 74 6.00 -12.71 -3.91
N LEU A 75 7.08 -13.34 -4.35
CA LEU A 75 8.08 -12.72 -5.22
C LEU A 75 7.49 -12.30 -6.57
N ALA A 76 6.63 -13.13 -7.16
CA ALA A 76 5.91 -12.79 -8.38
C ALA A 76 5.00 -11.57 -8.17
N ALA A 77 4.25 -11.53 -7.06
CA ALA A 77 3.40 -10.39 -6.71
C ALA A 77 4.21 -9.10 -6.51
N TRP A 78 5.37 -9.16 -5.85
CA TRP A 78 6.28 -8.02 -5.75
C TRP A 78 6.81 -7.57 -7.11
N SER A 79 7.09 -8.52 -8.01
CA SER A 79 7.54 -8.23 -9.38
C SER A 79 6.45 -7.52 -10.19
N GLU A 80 5.21 -7.99 -10.11
CA GLU A 80 4.05 -7.31 -10.70
C GLU A 80 3.85 -5.90 -10.14
N LEU A 81 4.09 -5.68 -8.84
CA LEU A 81 4.06 -4.33 -8.28
C LEU A 81 5.18 -3.46 -8.85
N ALA A 82 6.40 -3.97 -9.01
CA ALA A 82 7.51 -3.22 -9.57
C ALA A 82 7.23 -2.74 -11.01
N ASP A 83 6.65 -3.62 -11.83
CA ASP A 83 6.22 -3.28 -13.20
C ASP A 83 5.13 -2.21 -13.17
N TRP A 84 4.09 -2.40 -12.35
CA TRP A 84 3.00 -1.43 -12.19
C TRP A 84 3.51 -0.06 -11.72
N ILE A 85 4.47 0.00 -10.79
CA ILE A 85 5.08 1.25 -10.31
C ILE A 85 5.79 1.98 -11.47
N ASN A 86 6.50 1.24 -12.33
CA ASN A 86 7.18 1.83 -13.48
C ASN A 86 6.19 2.43 -14.47
N GLU A 87 5.07 1.77 -14.72
CA GLU A 87 3.98 2.28 -15.55
C GLU A 87 3.29 3.52 -14.93
N ASN A 88 3.18 3.57 -13.60
CA ASN A 88 2.46 4.59 -12.86
C ASN A 88 3.36 5.66 -12.21
N ARG A 89 4.60 5.81 -12.70
CA ARG A 89 5.60 6.73 -12.13
C ARG A 89 5.08 8.17 -12.00
N SER A 90 4.38 8.63 -13.04
CA SER A 90 3.89 10.01 -13.17
C SER A 90 2.48 10.20 -12.63
N SER A 91 1.82 9.17 -12.10
CA SER A 91 0.41 9.23 -11.71
C SER A 91 0.20 10.23 -10.58
N THR A 92 -0.05 11.49 -10.94
CA THR A 92 -0.80 12.46 -10.16
C THR A 92 -2.28 12.12 -10.35
N SER A 93 -2.70 10.93 -9.92
CA SER A 93 -4.11 10.53 -10.05
C SER A 93 -4.92 11.42 -9.13
N THR A 94 -5.41 12.52 -9.69
CA THR A 94 -6.50 13.32 -9.16
C THR A 94 -7.79 12.56 -9.43
N THR A 95 -7.90 11.35 -8.91
CA THR A 95 -9.20 10.76 -8.60
C THR A 95 -9.51 11.23 -7.19
N GLY A 96 -9.89 12.52 -7.10
CA GLY A 96 -10.62 13.04 -5.96
C GLY A 96 -11.97 12.34 -5.88
N THR A 97 -11.98 11.07 -5.49
CA THR A 97 -13.15 10.54 -4.82
C THR A 97 -13.16 11.26 -3.49
N THR A 98 -14.03 12.28 -3.38
CA THR A 98 -14.41 12.85 -2.11
C THR A 98 -14.67 11.69 -1.17
N ALA A 99 -13.73 11.42 -0.26
CA ALA A 99 -13.94 10.49 0.82
C ALA A 99 -15.14 11.06 1.57
N LYS A 100 -16.33 10.52 1.30
CA LYS A 100 -17.52 10.81 2.10
C LYS A 100 -17.07 10.57 3.53
N PRO A 101 -17.16 11.57 4.41
CA PRO A 101 -16.83 11.34 5.79
C PRO A 101 -17.76 10.21 6.25
N LEU A 102 -17.17 9.09 6.64
CA LEU A 102 -17.85 7.98 7.30
C LEU A 102 -18.28 8.49 8.69
N VAL A 103 -19.29 9.37 8.71
CA VAL A 103 -20.00 9.71 9.92
C VAL A 103 -21.17 8.73 9.99
N PRO A 104 -21.26 7.89 11.03
CA PRO A 104 -22.49 7.16 11.28
C PRO A 104 -23.55 8.21 11.67
N VAL A 105 -24.62 8.30 10.88
CA VAL A 105 -25.84 8.98 11.32
C VAL A 105 -26.40 8.13 12.45
N VAL A 106 -26.15 8.54 13.68
CA VAL A 106 -26.96 8.11 14.82
C VAL A 106 -28.34 8.66 14.53
N ASN A 107 -29.27 7.79 14.16
CA ASN A 107 -30.68 8.14 13.98
C ASN A 107 -31.33 8.10 15.36
N PRO A 108 -31.57 9.24 16.05
CA PRO A 108 -32.18 9.23 17.37
C PRO A 108 -33.68 9.35 17.17
N LYS A 109 -34.31 8.33 16.59
CA LYS A 109 -35.76 8.19 16.55
C LYS A 109 -36.15 6.72 16.51
N GLN A 110 -36.08 6.08 17.67
CA GLN A 110 -37.17 5.26 18.20
C GLN A 110 -37.12 5.32 19.73
N MET A 111 -37.51 6.48 20.27
CA MET A 111 -38.25 6.54 21.52
C MET A 111 -39.68 6.96 21.15
N GLU A 112 -40.65 6.40 21.88
CA GLU A 112 -42.12 6.51 21.76
C GLU A 112 -42.73 5.51 20.75
N LYS A 113 -43.58 4.55 21.14
CA LYS A 113 -44.40 4.33 22.34
C LYS A 113 -44.43 2.86 22.74
#